data_AF-A0A970NDI4-F1
#
_entry.id   AF-A0A970NDI4-F1
#
_cell.length_a   1.000
_cell.length_b   1.000
_cell.length_c   1.000
_cell.angle_alpha   90.00
_cell.angle_beta   90.00
_cell.angle_gamma   90.00
#
_symmetry.space_group_name_H-M   'P 1'
#
loop_
_entity.id
_entity.type
_entity.pdbx_description
1 polymer ?
#
loop_
_entity_poly.entity_id
_entity_poly.type
_entity_poly.pdbx_seq_one_letter_code
_entity_poly.pdbx_strand_id
1 'polypeptide(L)'
;MTRKNFKDNPAMKFINRPRSQLESIDNGGAARSLPAEPVGAPNSGPSNPGISRINLAFSPDDFQYLQTIARQDGLSMTEYLNRLISADRKDRMDELKRT
;
A
#
# COMPACT_ATOMS: atom_id res chain seq x y z
N MET A 1 -51.47 1.39 4.27
CA MET A 1 -50.08 1.23 4.72
C MET A 1 -49.40 0.17 3.85
N THR A 2 -48.53 0.60 2.93
CA THR A 2 -47.86 -0.28 1.97
C THR A 2 -46.70 -1.00 2.64
N ARG A 3 -46.73 -2.34 2.67
CA ARG A 3 -45.63 -3.16 3.20
C ARG A 3 -44.43 -3.06 2.25
N LYS A 4 -43.31 -2.50 2.73
CA LYS A 4 -42.04 -2.47 1.98
C LYS A 4 -41.56 -3.91 1.81
N ASN A 5 -41.48 -4.39 0.58
CA ASN A 5 -40.95 -5.71 0.26
C ASN A 5 -39.43 -5.70 0.44
N PHE A 6 -38.92 -6.48 1.40
CA PHE A 6 -37.49 -6.60 1.73
C PHE A 6 -36.67 -7.41 0.69
N LYS A 7 -37.30 -7.87 -0.40
CA LYS A 7 -36.66 -8.66 -1.46
C LYS A 7 -35.64 -7.86 -2.28
N ASP A 8 -35.76 -6.54 -2.34
CA ASP A 8 -34.86 -5.66 -3.10
C ASP A 8 -33.76 -5.01 -2.25
N ASN A 9 -33.47 -5.55 -1.05
CA ASN A 9 -32.38 -5.02 -0.23
C ASN A 9 -31.01 -5.50 -0.77
N PRO A 10 -30.13 -4.60 -1.25
CA PRO A 10 -28.82 -4.97 -1.79
C PRO A 10 -27.92 -5.70 -0.79
N ALA A 11 -28.15 -5.56 0.52
CA ALA A 11 -27.41 -6.25 1.56
C ALA A 11 -27.65 -7.78 1.57
N MET A 12 -28.79 -8.26 1.07
CA MET A 12 -29.12 -9.69 1.05
C MET A 12 -28.23 -10.50 0.08
N LYS A 13 -27.56 -9.83 -0.86
CA LYS A 13 -26.60 -10.47 -1.79
C LYS A 13 -25.38 -11.05 -1.08
N PHE A 14 -25.01 -10.48 0.07
CA PHE A 14 -23.86 -10.93 0.85
C PHE A 14 -24.21 -12.10 1.77
N ILE A 15 -25.46 -12.15 2.24
CA ILE A 15 -25.93 -13.18 3.19
C ILE A 15 -26.28 -14.48 2.46
N ASN A 16 -26.88 -14.39 1.27
CA ASN A 16 -27.35 -15.56 0.52
C ASN A 16 -26.27 -16.23 -0.36
N ARG A 17 -24.99 -15.89 -0.20
CA ARG A 17 -23.94 -16.64 -0.89
C ARG A 17 -23.84 -18.05 -0.28
N PRO A 18 -23.96 -19.12 -1.08
CA PRO A 18 -23.68 -20.46 -0.58
C PRO A 18 -22.23 -20.50 -0.07
N ARG A 19 -22.05 -21.11 1.10
CA ARG A 19 -20.81 -21.18 1.91
C ARG A 19 -19.59 -21.72 1.14
N SER A 20 -19.79 -22.30 -0.04
CA SER A 20 -18.75 -22.80 -0.95
C SER A 20 -17.89 -21.72 -1.62
N GLN A 21 -18.18 -20.42 -1.44
CA GLN A 21 -17.24 -19.32 -1.79
C GLN A 21 -16.50 -18.73 -0.58
N LEU A 22 -16.69 -19.31 0.62
CA LEU A 22 -16.04 -18.88 1.86
C LEU A 22 -14.92 -19.84 2.30
N GLU A 23 -14.47 -20.74 1.42
CA GLU A 23 -13.28 -21.58 1.60
C GLU A 23 -12.06 -20.94 0.91
N SER A 24 -11.73 -19.73 1.35
CA SER A 24 -10.36 -19.23 1.32
C SER A 24 -10.01 -18.74 2.72
N ILE A 25 -10.15 -19.68 3.65
CA ILE A 25 -9.47 -19.79 4.94
C ILE A 25 -8.45 -20.92 4.69
N ASP A 26 -7.16 -20.80 4.98
CA ASP A 26 -6.54 -21.21 6.25
C ASP A 26 -4.99 -21.03 6.06
N ASN A 27 -4.25 -20.35 6.93
CA ASN A 27 -3.61 -20.86 8.14
C ASN A 27 -2.46 -21.88 7.89
N GLY A 28 -1.25 -21.49 8.30
CA GLY A 28 -0.17 -22.37 8.80
C GLY A 28 0.50 -23.40 7.88
N GLY A 29 1.75 -23.12 7.49
CA GLY A 29 2.81 -24.15 7.45
C GLY A 29 3.49 -24.48 6.11
N ALA A 30 4.82 -24.58 6.18
CA ALA A 30 5.76 -25.31 5.32
C ALA A 30 6.17 -24.73 3.96
N ALA A 31 7.49 -24.46 3.89
CA ALA A 31 8.36 -24.39 2.73
C ALA A 31 7.83 -25.01 1.44
N ARG A 32 7.73 -24.21 0.37
CA ARG A 32 8.11 -24.64 -0.98
C ARG A 32 8.23 -23.46 -1.96
N SER A 33 9.42 -23.34 -2.53
CA SER A 33 9.71 -22.89 -3.89
C SER A 33 9.36 -21.46 -4.29
N LEU A 34 10.42 -20.67 -4.54
CA LEU A 34 10.45 -19.60 -5.53
C LEU A 34 9.71 -20.04 -6.81
N PRO A 35 8.73 -19.28 -7.31
CA PRO A 35 8.43 -19.22 -8.72
C PRO A 35 9.21 -18.05 -9.31
N ALA A 36 10.02 -18.36 -10.31
CA ALA A 36 10.62 -17.42 -11.24
C ALA A 36 9.56 -16.43 -11.78
N GLU A 37 10.06 -15.25 -12.18
CA GLU A 37 9.30 -14.18 -12.80
C GLU A 37 8.22 -14.64 -13.80
N PRO A 38 7.09 -13.92 -13.84
CA PRO A 38 6.41 -13.68 -15.09
C PRO A 38 6.49 -12.18 -15.44
N VAL A 39 7.33 -11.89 -16.42
CA VAL A 39 7.07 -11.11 -17.65
C VAL A 39 5.90 -10.11 -17.58
N GLY A 40 6.23 -8.86 -17.93
CA GLY A 40 5.39 -7.68 -17.88
C GLY A 40 3.94 -7.81 -18.34
N ALA A 41 3.06 -7.13 -17.60
CA ALA A 41 1.75 -6.72 -18.07
C ALA A 41 1.76 -5.19 -18.29
N PRO A 42 1.62 -4.69 -19.53
CA PRO A 42 1.40 -3.28 -19.78
C PRO A 42 -0.09 -2.98 -19.59
N ASN A 43 -0.52 -2.78 -18.35
CA ASN A 43 -1.84 -2.24 -18.07
C ASN A 43 -1.72 -0.77 -17.66
N SER A 44 -1.36 0.07 -18.63
CA SER A 44 -1.49 1.51 -18.56
C SER A 44 -2.96 1.89 -18.76
N GLY A 45 -3.74 1.88 -17.68
CA GLY A 45 -4.91 2.75 -17.56
C GLY A 45 -4.48 4.23 -17.55
N PRO A 46 -5.40 5.20 -17.64
CA PRO A 46 -5.05 6.62 -17.61
C PRO A 46 -4.23 6.89 -16.35
N SER A 47 -2.93 7.16 -16.53
CA SER A 47 -2.05 7.54 -15.45
C SER A 47 -2.59 8.84 -14.88
N ASN A 48 -3.27 8.75 -13.74
CA ASN A 48 -3.27 9.89 -12.84
C ASN A 48 -1.81 10.31 -12.70
N PRO A 49 -1.45 11.62 -12.79
CA PRO A 49 -0.12 12.11 -12.46
C PRO A 49 0.10 12.01 -10.94
N GLY A 50 -0.18 10.84 -10.38
CA GLY A 50 -0.30 10.55 -8.97
C GLY A 50 0.94 9.82 -8.52
N ILE A 51 1.68 10.50 -7.65
CA ILE A 51 2.63 9.96 -6.67
C ILE A 51 3.39 8.72 -7.16
N SER A 52 4.61 8.95 -7.66
CA SER A 52 5.57 7.87 -7.92
C SER A 52 5.82 7.08 -6.65
N ARG A 53 5.65 5.76 -6.72
CA ARG A 53 5.92 4.85 -5.62
C ARG A 53 7.37 4.40 -5.67
N ILE A 54 8.02 4.37 -4.52
CA ILE A 54 9.39 3.88 -4.35
C ILE A 54 9.33 2.78 -3.28
N ASN A 55 9.90 1.61 -3.58
CA ASN A 55 10.08 0.56 -2.59
C ASN A 55 11.43 0.81 -1.90
N LEU A 56 11.42 0.99 -0.59
CA LEU A 56 12.61 1.19 0.23
C LEU A 56 12.80 0.00 1.17
N ALA A 57 14.04 -0.44 1.31
CA ALA A 57 14.43 -1.44 2.31
C ALA A 57 15.26 -0.74 3.38
N PHE A 58 14.88 -0.93 4.65
CA PHE A 58 15.58 -0.40 5.82
C PHE A 58 16.04 -1.55 6.69
N SER A 59 17.12 -1.33 7.45
CA SER A 59 17.42 -2.22 8.58
C SER A 59 16.28 -2.13 9.62
N PRO A 60 16.06 -3.17 10.44
CA PRO A 60 15.03 -3.13 11.48
C PRO A 60 15.19 -1.95 12.43
N ASP A 61 16.44 -1.64 12.81
CA ASP A 61 16.78 -0.56 13.74
C ASP A 61 16.47 0.81 13.12
N ASP A 62 16.85 1.03 11.86
CA ASP A 62 16.57 2.29 11.15
C ASP A 62 15.06 2.50 10.97
N PHE A 63 14.33 1.43 10.64
CA PHE A 63 12.88 1.52 10.48
C PHE A 63 12.20 1.90 11.79
N GLN A 64 12.62 1.31 12.91
CA GLN A 64 12.08 1.60 14.23
C GLN A 64 12.40 3.04 14.66
N TYR A 65 13.63 3.49 14.41
CA TYR A 65 14.05 4.86 14.63
C TYR A 65 13.18 5.86 13.84
N LEU A 66 13.06 5.67 12.53
CA LEU A 66 12.25 6.53 11.66
C LEU A 66 10.79 6.57 12.10
N GLN A 67 10.24 5.43 12.54
CA GLN A 67 8.86 5.35 13.01
C GLN A 67 8.66 6.13 14.31
N THR A 68 9.65 6.09 15.19
CA THR A 68 9.59 6.78 16.48
C THR A 68 9.63 8.28 16.28
N ILE A 69 10.53 8.78 15.44
CA ILE A 69 10.65 10.21 15.13
C ILE A 69 9.42 10.72 14.37
N ALA A 70 8.95 10.00 13.35
CA ALA A 70 7.73 10.40 12.62
C ALA A 70 6.52 10.54 13.56
N ARG A 71 6.38 9.64 14.55
CA ARG A 71 5.32 9.73 15.57
C ARG A 71 5.51 10.92 16.50
N GLN A 72 6.74 11.22 16.91
CA GLN A 72 7.05 12.39 17.74
C GLN A 72 6.65 13.70 17.04
N ASP A 73 6.86 13.77 15.72
CA ASP A 73 6.49 14.94 14.91
C ASP A 73 5.00 14.97 14.51
N GLY A 74 4.23 13.93 14.84
CA GLY A 74 2.82 13.80 14.45
C GLY A 74 2.61 13.57 12.95
N LEU A 75 3.61 13.05 12.25
CA LEU A 75 3.61 12.83 10.81
C LEU A 75 3.45 11.36 10.44
N SER A 76 2.94 11.10 9.24
CA SER A 76 3.03 9.76 8.65
C SER A 76 4.49 9.46 8.27
N MET A 77 4.86 8.18 8.29
CA MET A 77 6.21 7.74 7.86
C MET A 77 6.56 8.26 6.46
N THR A 78 5.63 8.14 5.52
CA THR A 78 5.80 8.60 4.13
C THR A 78 6.02 10.11 4.06
N GLU A 79 5.27 10.89 4.85
CA GLU A 79 5.43 12.34 4.88
C GLU A 79 6.76 12.75 5.48
N TYR A 80 7.19 12.10 6.55
CA TYR A 80 8.49 12.33 7.17
C TYR A 80 9.63 12.06 6.17
N LEU A 81 9.59 10.94 5.47
CA LEU A 81 10.58 10.60 4.43
C LEU A 81 10.57 11.61 3.28
N ASN A 82 9.40 12.04 2.82
CA ASN A 82 9.31 13.07 1.77
C ASN A 82 9.92 14.40 2.21
N ARG A 83 9.76 14.78 3.49
CA ARG A 83 10.40 15.98 4.04
C ARG A 83 11.92 15.84 4.09
N LEU A 84 12.43 14.69 4.55
CA LEU A 84 13.86 14.38 4.53
C LEU A 84 14.46 14.50 3.12
N ILE A 85 13.80 13.88 2.14
CA ILE A 85 14.23 13.96 0.73
C ILE A 85 14.17 15.41 0.23
N SER A 86 13.14 16.17 0.59
CA SER A 86 13.00 17.57 0.17
C SER A 86 14.10 18.46 0.76
N ALA A 87 14.49 18.23 2.02
CA ALA A 87 15.60 18.92 2.66
C ALA A 87 16.93 18.57 1.99
N ASP A 88 17.22 17.28 1.81
CA ASP A 88 18.44 16.81 1.13
C ASP A 88 18.55 17.37 -0.30
N ARG A 89 17.43 17.40 -1.05
CA ARG A 89 17.40 18.03 -2.38
C ARG A 89 17.75 19.51 -2.30
N LYS A 90 17.23 20.25 -1.33
CA LYS A 90 17.54 21.68 -1.20
C LYS A 90 19.03 21.90 -0.98
N ASP A 91 19.66 21.07 -0.16
CA ASP A 91 21.07 21.20 0.18
C ASP A 91 21.98 20.79 -0.99
N ARG A 92 21.63 19.71 -1.72
CA ARG A 92 22.45 19.16 -2.82
C ARG A 92 22.17 19.74 -4.20
N MET A 93 21.01 20.38 -4.41
CA MET A 93 20.69 20.99 -5.72
C MET A 93 21.70 22.06 -6.11
N ASP A 94 22.32 22.73 -5.13
CA ASP A 94 23.35 23.74 -5.39
C ASP A 94 24.70 23.12 -5.78
N GLU A 95 24.98 21.90 -5.35
CA GLU A 95 26.18 21.14 -5.76
C GLU A 95 26.04 20.60 -7.18
N LEU A 96 24.87 20.03 -7.51
CA LEU A 96 24.59 19.43 -8.82
C LEU A 96 24.58 20.43 -9.97
N LYS A 97 24.29 21.71 -9.73
CA LYS A 97 24.31 22.77 -10.76
C LYS A 97 25.72 23.26 -11.12
N ARG A 98 26.74 22.89 -10.34
CA ARG A 98 28.14 23.29 -10.58
C ARG A 98 28.92 22.28 -11.42
N THR A 99 28.46 21.04 -11.49
CA THR A 99 28.94 19.98 -12.39
C THR A 99 28.22 20.02 -13.73
#